data_AF-A2F586-F1
#
_entry.id   AF-A2F586-F1
#
_cell.length_a   1.000
_cell.length_b   1.000
_cell.length_c   1.000
_cell.angle_alpha   90.00
_cell.angle_beta   90.00
_cell.angle_gamma   90.00
#
_symmetry.space_group_name_H-M   'P 1'
#
loop_
_entity.id
_entity.type
_entity.pdbx_description
1 polymer ?
#
loop_
_entity_poly.entity_id
_entity_poly.type
_entity_poly.pdbx_seq_one_letter_code
_entity_poly.pdbx_strand_id
1 'polypeptide(L)'
;MSGKIYPEDKEAAKIVYDKIKGESCDTISLFEAVTALRQLGIETDTDTLYKENKQWDIGFDRFCDIYGNKKEEKEMKELRKYVSQSFEALGGKPNQQGMIDIPKLQEVFKFFNFDLTAEDFLLHGQYDTSSNILFDDYMQIFDMNSHP
;
A
#
# COMPACT_ATOMS: atom_id res chain seq x y z
N MET A 1 -15.65 -1.32 -1.34
CA MET A 1 -14.55 -2.27 -1.50
C MET A 1 -14.20 -2.74 -0.10
N SER A 2 -14.31 -4.03 0.19
CA SER A 2 -13.95 -4.59 1.50
C SER A 2 -12.47 -4.93 1.43
N GLY A 3 -11.62 -4.22 2.19
CA GLY A 3 -10.20 -4.54 2.29
C GLY A 3 -10.05 -6.00 2.73
N LYS A 4 -9.35 -6.81 1.92
CA LYS A 4 -9.04 -8.20 2.29
C LYS A 4 -7.90 -8.16 3.30
N ILE A 5 -8.24 -8.19 4.59
CA ILE A 5 -7.25 -8.50 5.63
C ILE A 5 -6.85 -9.97 5.47
N TYR A 6 -5.55 -10.24 5.37
CA TYR A 6 -5.07 -11.62 5.30
C TYR A 6 -5.29 -12.34 6.64
N PRO A 7 -5.43 -13.68 6.67
CA PRO A 7 -5.67 -14.42 7.91
C PRO A 7 -4.65 -14.14 9.02
N GLU A 8 -3.38 -14.02 8.67
CA GLU A 8 -2.27 -13.69 9.56
C GLU A 8 -2.40 -12.29 10.17
N ASP A 9 -2.83 -11.32 9.36
CA ASP A 9 -3.08 -9.95 9.82
C ASP A 9 -4.29 -9.88 10.74
N LYS A 10 -5.31 -10.69 10.46
CA LYS A 10 -6.50 -10.79 11.31
C LYS A 10 -6.16 -11.40 12.66
N GLU A 11 -5.26 -12.37 12.71
CA GLU A 11 -4.75 -12.96 13.95
C GLU A 11 -3.94 -11.94 14.76
N ALA A 12 -3.02 -11.21 14.11
CA ALA A 12 -2.29 -10.12 14.74
C ALA A 12 -3.22 -9.03 15.29
N ALA A 13 -4.22 -8.63 14.50
CA ALA A 13 -5.24 -7.66 14.89
C ALA A 13 -6.04 -8.15 16.10
N LYS A 14 -6.38 -9.45 16.15
CA LYS A 14 -7.09 -10.06 17.27
C LYS A 14 -6.29 -10.00 18.56
N ILE A 15 -5.00 -10.37 18.51
CA ILE A 15 -4.12 -10.36 19.69
C ILE A 15 -4.06 -8.96 20.31
N VAL A 16 -3.87 -7.93 19.48
CA VAL A 16 -3.80 -6.55 19.94
C VAL A 16 -5.15 -6.05 20.44
N TYR A 17 -6.23 -6.38 19.73
CA TYR A 17 -7.60 -6.01 20.11
C TYR A 17 -7.99 -6.59 21.46
N ASP A 18 -7.83 -7.91 21.65
CA ASP A 18 -8.17 -8.59 22.90
C ASP A 18 -7.32 -8.09 24.08
N LYS A 19 -6.03 -7.78 23.83
CA LYS A 19 -5.14 -7.19 24.84
C LYS A 19 -5.64 -5.81 25.32
N ILE A 20 -6.17 -4.99 24.42
CA ILE A 20 -6.64 -3.64 24.76
C ILE A 20 -8.04 -3.68 25.36
N LYS A 21 -8.92 -4.53 24.83
CA LYS A 21 -10.28 -4.74 25.31
C LYS A 21 -10.32 -5.27 26.75
N GLY A 22 -9.34 -6.09 27.13
CA GLY A 22 -9.33 -6.78 28.41
C GLY A 22 -10.51 -7.75 28.56
N GLU A 23 -10.89 -8.04 29.80
CA GLU A 23 -11.86 -9.10 30.12
C GLU A 23 -13.33 -8.64 30.19
N SER A 24 -13.60 -7.33 30.12
CA SER A 24 -14.87 -6.77 30.62
C SER A 24 -15.85 -6.22 29.57
N CYS A 25 -15.43 -6.02 28.32
CA CYS A 25 -16.28 -5.43 27.27
C CYS A 25 -16.25 -6.23 25.96
N ASP A 26 -17.31 -6.17 25.17
CA ASP A 26 -17.38 -6.75 23.81
C ASP A 26 -16.83 -5.81 22.74
N THR A 27 -16.61 -4.54 23.08
CA THR A 27 -16.11 -3.47 22.21
C THR A 27 -14.95 -2.74 22.86
N ILE A 28 -14.16 -2.04 22.04
CA ILE A 28 -13.18 -1.05 22.50
C ILE A 28 -13.66 0.35 22.13
N SER A 29 -13.29 1.35 22.91
CA SER A 29 -13.51 2.75 22.57
C SER A 29 -12.66 3.18 21.37
N LEU A 30 -13.00 4.32 20.78
CA LEU A 30 -12.26 4.89 19.65
C LEU A 30 -10.79 5.21 19.99
N PHE A 31 -10.53 5.67 21.21
CA PHE A 31 -9.18 5.95 21.71
C PHE A 31 -8.34 4.68 21.84
N GLU A 32 -8.97 3.61 22.30
CA GLU A 32 -8.38 2.28 22.39
C GLU A 32 -8.12 1.70 20.99
N ALA A 33 -9.03 1.92 20.03
CA ALA A 33 -8.82 1.52 18.65
C ALA A 33 -7.62 2.24 18.00
N VAL A 34 -7.44 3.54 18.26
CA VAL A 34 -6.23 4.28 17.83
C VAL A 34 -4.97 3.68 18.43
N THR A 35 -5.01 3.31 19.71
CA THR A 35 -3.88 2.66 20.40
C THR A 35 -3.56 1.29 19.80
N ALA A 36 -4.60 0.51 19.47
CA ALA A 36 -4.47 -0.80 18.83
C ALA A 36 -3.85 -0.68 17.44
N LEU A 37 -4.34 0.24 16.61
CA LEU A 37 -3.80 0.50 15.27
C LEU A 37 -2.33 0.92 15.32
N ARG A 38 -1.93 1.74 16.29
CA ARG A 38 -0.51 2.12 16.49
C ARG A 38 0.37 0.94 16.85
N GLN A 39 -0.10 0.01 17.67
CA GLN A 39 0.64 -1.23 17.96
C GLN A 39 0.81 -2.12 16.73
N LEU A 40 -0.13 -2.04 15.77
CA LEU A 40 -0.05 -2.71 14.47
C LEU A 40 0.73 -1.90 13.41
N GLY A 41 1.38 -0.80 13.81
CA GLY A 41 2.18 0.03 12.91
C GLY A 41 1.40 0.97 12.00
N ILE A 42 0.13 1.23 12.31
CA ILE A 42 -0.73 2.20 11.62
C ILE A 42 -0.74 3.52 12.39
N GLU A 43 -0.33 4.59 11.72
CA GLU A 43 -0.40 5.94 12.27
C GLU A 43 -1.77 6.56 11.97
N THR A 44 -2.52 6.88 13.03
CA THR A 44 -3.80 7.58 12.94
C THR A 44 -4.10 8.32 14.26
N ASP A 45 -5.19 9.08 14.25
CA ASP A 45 -5.69 9.88 15.37
C ASP A 45 -7.22 9.73 15.50
N THR A 46 -7.73 10.07 16.68
CA THR A 46 -9.15 9.88 17.03
C THR A 46 -10.08 10.69 16.13
N ASP A 47 -9.70 11.92 15.74
CA ASP A 47 -10.56 12.78 14.91
C ASP A 47 -10.69 12.23 13.49
N THR A 48 -9.57 11.75 12.93
CA THR A 48 -9.54 11.06 11.64
C THR A 48 -10.39 9.80 11.68
N LEU A 49 -10.17 8.95 12.70
CA LEU A 49 -10.93 7.70 12.84
C LEU A 49 -12.43 7.96 13.02
N TYR A 50 -12.80 9.01 13.77
CA TYR A 50 -14.20 9.38 13.98
C TYR A 50 -14.87 9.89 12.71
N LYS A 51 -14.18 10.70 11.90
CA LYS A 51 -14.73 11.20 10.62
C LYS A 51 -15.04 10.06 9.65
N GLU A 52 -14.17 9.05 9.61
CA GLU A 52 -14.28 7.89 8.73
C GLU A 52 -15.34 6.89 9.19
N ASN A 53 -15.44 6.66 10.51
CA ASN A 53 -16.26 5.58 11.07
C ASN A 53 -17.57 6.04 11.71
N LYS A 54 -17.63 7.29 12.19
CA LYS A 54 -18.78 7.91 12.87
C LYS A 54 -19.30 7.09 14.06
N GLN A 55 -18.41 6.35 14.73
CA GLN A 55 -18.71 5.49 15.87
C GLN A 55 -17.68 5.72 16.97
N TRP A 56 -18.12 5.68 18.23
CA TRP A 56 -17.26 5.82 19.42
C TRP A 56 -16.83 4.47 20.00
N ASP A 57 -17.60 3.42 19.76
CA ASP A 57 -17.33 2.06 20.20
C ASP A 57 -17.16 1.16 18.98
N ILE A 58 -16.10 0.34 18.98
CA ILE A 58 -15.66 -0.46 17.84
C ILE A 58 -15.59 -1.93 18.25
N GLY A 59 -16.42 -2.76 17.62
CA GLY A 59 -16.33 -4.22 17.70
C GLY A 59 -15.18 -4.79 16.86
N PHE A 60 -14.80 -6.04 17.11
CA PHE A 60 -13.62 -6.66 16.48
C PHE A 60 -13.69 -6.70 14.94
N ASP A 61 -14.84 -7.07 14.36
CA ASP A 61 -14.98 -7.12 12.90
C ASP A 61 -14.80 -5.74 12.27
N ARG A 62 -15.38 -4.70 12.89
CA ARG A 62 -15.21 -3.33 12.42
C ARG A 62 -13.76 -2.86 12.59
N PHE A 63 -13.09 -3.25 13.67
CA PHE A 63 -11.68 -2.99 13.86
C PHE A 63 -10.82 -3.62 12.74
N CYS A 64 -11.13 -4.85 12.34
CA CYS A 64 -10.44 -5.51 11.22
C CYS A 64 -10.64 -4.76 9.90
N ASP A 65 -11.84 -4.28 9.60
CA ASP A 65 -12.11 -3.47 8.40
C ASP A 65 -11.27 -2.19 8.39
N ILE A 66 -11.24 -1.47 9.52
CA ILE A 66 -10.47 -0.24 9.68
C ILE A 66 -8.98 -0.53 9.50
N TYR A 67 -8.48 -1.56 10.17
CA TYR A 67 -7.08 -1.95 10.09
C TYR A 67 -6.69 -2.35 8.66
N GLY A 68 -7.49 -3.19 7.99
CA GLY A 68 -7.25 -3.60 6.61
C GLY A 68 -7.17 -2.42 5.65
N ASN A 69 -8.15 -1.51 5.71
CA ASN A 69 -8.15 -0.31 4.86
C ASN A 69 -6.94 0.59 5.13
N LYS A 70 -6.60 0.82 6.41
CA LYS A 70 -5.45 1.67 6.76
C LYS A 70 -4.12 1.03 6.39
N LYS A 71 -4.00 -0.30 6.49
CA LYS A 71 -2.84 -1.06 6.05
C LYS A 71 -2.67 -0.91 4.54
N GLU A 72 -3.73 -1.12 3.77
CA GLU A 72 -3.72 -0.95 2.31
C GLU A 72 -3.34 0.49 1.91
N GLU A 73 -3.92 1.51 2.57
CA GLU A 73 -3.55 2.92 2.35
C GLU A 73 -2.06 3.19 2.61
N LYS A 74 -1.51 2.62 3.69
CA LYS A 74 -0.10 2.75 4.04
C LYS A 74 0.80 2.06 3.01
N GLU A 75 0.50 0.81 2.66
CA GLU A 75 1.25 0.02 1.69
C GLU A 75 1.24 0.67 0.31
N MET A 76 0.09 1.18 -0.14
CA MET A 76 -0.03 1.91 -1.40
C MET A 76 0.77 3.21 -1.39
N LYS A 77 0.81 3.93 -0.26
CA LYS A 77 1.62 5.15 -0.12
C LYS A 77 3.12 4.85 -0.16
N GLU A 78 3.55 3.78 0.50
CA GLU A 78 4.94 3.31 0.47
C GLU A 78 5.34 2.83 -0.93
N LEU A 79 4.49 2.03 -1.58
CA LEU A 79 4.68 1.59 -2.96
C LEU A 79 4.83 2.79 -3.90
N ARG A 80 3.91 3.75 -3.87
CA ARG A 80 3.99 4.98 -4.68
C ARG A 80 5.32 5.70 -4.47
N LYS A 81 5.80 5.81 -3.23
CA LYS A 81 7.09 6.43 -2.93
C LYS A 81 8.25 5.68 -3.60
N TYR A 82 8.30 4.35 -3.47
CA TYR A 82 9.35 3.54 -4.09
C TYR A 82 9.29 3.60 -5.61
N VAL A 83 8.09 3.52 -6.19
CA VAL A 83 7.87 3.64 -7.63
C VAL A 83 8.34 5.01 -8.12
N SER A 84 7.96 6.11 -7.46
CA SER A 84 8.46 7.46 -7.81
C SER A 84 9.98 7.58 -7.72
N GLN A 85 10.61 7.05 -6.67
CA GLN A 85 12.07 7.07 -6.54
C GLN A 85 12.77 6.26 -7.64
N SER A 86 12.22 5.10 -7.99
CA SER A 86 12.75 4.29 -9.09
C SER A 86 12.59 5.01 -10.43
N PHE A 87 11.45 5.68 -10.65
CA PHE A 87 11.18 6.45 -11.85
C PHE A 87 12.16 7.65 -11.99
N GLU A 88 12.43 8.35 -10.89
CA GLU A 88 13.45 9.41 -10.84
C GLU A 88 14.84 8.90 -11.17
N ALA A 89 15.24 7.76 -10.58
CA ALA A 89 16.54 7.15 -10.83
C ALA A 89 16.74 6.81 -12.30
N LEU A 90 15.67 6.41 -12.99
CA LEU A 90 15.64 6.11 -14.42
C LEU A 90 15.59 7.35 -15.33
N GLY A 91 15.56 8.56 -14.76
CA GLY A 91 15.59 9.83 -15.51
C GLY A 91 14.25 10.55 -15.63
N GLY A 92 13.18 9.99 -15.05
CA GLY A 92 11.90 10.67 -14.90
C GLY A 92 11.96 11.81 -13.88
N LYS A 93 10.98 12.72 -13.91
CA LYS A 93 10.78 13.74 -12.88
C LYS A 93 9.37 13.60 -12.31
N PRO A 94 9.15 13.58 -10.99
CA PRO A 94 7.80 13.55 -10.44
C PRO A 94 7.14 14.90 -10.73
N ASN A 95 5.88 14.87 -11.15
CA ASN A 95 5.05 16.06 -11.42
C ASN A 95 5.44 16.90 -12.66
N GLN A 96 6.37 16.43 -13.48
CA GLN A 96 6.50 16.81 -14.89
C GLN A 96 6.24 15.55 -15.71
N GLN A 97 5.86 15.65 -16.98
CA GLN A 97 5.86 14.49 -17.88
C GLN A 97 7.29 13.93 -17.94
N GLY A 98 7.62 13.03 -17.01
CA GLY A 98 8.86 12.31 -16.98
C GLY A 98 8.77 11.18 -17.99
N MET A 99 9.85 10.96 -18.72
CA MET A 99 9.96 9.88 -19.69
C MET A 99 11.06 8.95 -19.17
N ILE A 100 10.75 7.66 -19.07
CA ILE A 100 11.78 6.66 -18.78
C ILE A 100 12.61 6.41 -20.04
N ASP A 101 13.92 6.47 -19.88
CA ASP A 101 14.88 6.03 -20.89
C ASP A 101 14.98 4.50 -20.86
N ILE A 102 14.44 3.82 -21.89
CA ILE A 102 14.43 2.36 -21.99
C ILE A 102 15.85 1.76 -22.04
N PRO A 103 16.81 2.29 -22.83
CA PRO A 103 18.22 1.91 -22.73
C PRO A 103 18.76 1.95 -21.30
N LYS A 104 18.46 3.00 -20.54
CA LYS A 104 18.89 3.11 -19.13
C LYS A 104 18.22 2.07 -18.22
N LEU A 105 16.95 1.76 -18.43
CA LEU A 105 16.26 0.66 -17.74
C LEU A 105 16.93 -0.69 -18.03
N GLN A 106 17.29 -0.95 -19.28
CA GLN A 106 18.02 -2.16 -19.68
C GLN A 106 19.40 -2.25 -19.01
N GLU A 107 20.13 -1.15 -18.90
CA GLU A 107 21.42 -1.10 -18.21
C GLU A 107 21.27 -1.42 -16.71
N VAL A 108 20.26 -0.85 -16.04
CA VAL A 108 19.96 -1.13 -14.64
C VAL A 108 19.66 -2.63 -14.44
N PHE A 109 18.82 -3.21 -15.30
CA PHE A 109 18.44 -4.62 -15.18
C PHE A 109 19.63 -5.56 -15.39
N LYS A 110 20.49 -5.26 -16.37
CA LYS A 110 21.75 -5.98 -16.58
C LYS A 110 22.71 -5.82 -15.41
N PHE A 111 22.81 -4.63 -14.83
CA PHE A 111 23.72 -4.34 -13.71
C PHE A 111 23.35 -5.12 -12.45
N PHE A 112 22.06 -5.21 -12.12
CA PHE A 112 21.57 -5.94 -10.95
C PHE A 112 21.32 -7.43 -11.21
N ASN A 113 21.51 -7.89 -12.46
CA ASN A 113 21.28 -9.27 -12.88
C ASN A 113 19.90 -9.78 -12.45
N PHE A 114 18.85 -9.01 -12.73
CA PHE A 114 17.47 -9.44 -12.49
C PHE A 114 17.12 -10.64 -13.37
N ASP A 115 16.34 -11.58 -12.82
CA ASP A 115 15.82 -12.73 -13.57
C ASP A 115 14.80 -12.31 -14.64
N LEU A 116 14.24 -11.10 -14.53
CA LEU A 116 13.31 -10.48 -15.46
C LEU A 116 14.06 -9.53 -16.40
N THR A 117 13.74 -9.54 -17.69
CA THR A 117 14.29 -8.53 -18.63
C THR A 117 13.47 -7.24 -18.60
N ALA A 118 14.05 -6.13 -19.06
CA ALA A 118 13.32 -4.88 -19.19
C ALA A 118 12.13 -5.03 -20.15
N GLU A 119 12.26 -5.83 -21.21
CA GLU A 119 11.18 -6.08 -22.17
C GLU A 119 10.01 -6.82 -21.51
N ASP A 120 10.30 -7.87 -20.74
CA ASP A 120 9.27 -8.60 -19.99
C ASP A 120 8.58 -7.71 -18.97
N PHE A 121 9.34 -6.88 -18.25
CA PHE A 121 8.80 -5.89 -17.29
C PHE A 121 7.83 -4.90 -17.96
N LEU A 122 8.15 -4.41 -19.15
CA LEU A 122 7.28 -3.50 -19.90
C LEU A 122 6.06 -4.19 -20.50
N LEU A 123 6.22 -5.44 -20.96
CA LEU A 123 5.13 -6.25 -21.49
C LEU A 123 4.04 -6.49 -20.45
N HIS A 124 4.41 -6.61 -19.16
CA HIS A 124 3.44 -6.74 -18.06
C HIS A 124 2.51 -5.51 -17.97
N GLY A 125 3.00 -4.32 -18.31
CA GLY A 125 2.19 -3.10 -18.42
C GLY A 125 1.55 -2.90 -19.79
N GLN A 126 1.70 -3.82 -20.74
CA GLN A 126 1.28 -3.67 -22.14
C GLN A 126 1.98 -2.52 -22.90
N TYR A 127 3.22 -2.19 -22.51
CA TYR A 127 3.98 -1.12 -23.15
C TYR A 127 5.00 -1.65 -24.16
N ASP A 128 5.18 -0.92 -25.26
CA ASP A 128 6.22 -1.20 -26.24
C ASP A 128 7.56 -0.55 -25.80
N THR A 129 8.63 -1.34 -25.92
CA THR A 129 10.04 -0.95 -25.74
C THR A 129 10.50 0.22 -26.62
N SER A 130 9.75 0.56 -27.66
CA SER A 130 10.04 1.68 -28.57
C SER A 130 9.47 3.03 -28.11
N SER A 131 8.70 3.06 -27.03
CA SER A 131 7.99 4.24 -26.52
C SER A 131 8.58 4.81 -25.23
N ASN A 132 8.47 6.13 -25.05
CA ASN A 132 8.69 6.77 -23.76
C ASN A 132 7.54 6.44 -22.81
N ILE A 133 7.85 6.11 -21.55
CA ILE A 133 6.84 5.73 -20.55
C ILE A 133 6.62 6.88 -19.58
N LEU A 134 5.34 7.26 -19.42
CA LEU A 134 4.92 8.27 -18.45
C LEU A 134 4.85 7.68 -17.04
N PHE A 135 4.85 8.54 -16.02
CA PHE A 135 4.80 8.09 -14.63
C PHE A 135 3.53 7.29 -14.30
N ASP A 136 2.37 7.74 -14.79
CA ASP A 136 1.10 7.05 -14.55
C ASP A 136 1.08 5.65 -15.17
N ASP A 137 1.68 5.51 -16.36
CA ASP A 137 1.83 4.25 -17.09
C ASP A 137 2.81 3.31 -16.37
N TYR A 138 3.94 3.84 -15.90
CA TYR A 138 4.92 3.10 -15.11
C TYR A 138 4.32 2.62 -13.78
N MET A 139 3.48 3.42 -13.13
CA MET A 139 2.80 3.04 -11.90
C MET A 139 1.85 1.85 -12.11
N GLN A 140 1.17 1.76 -13.26
CA GLN A 140 0.28 0.65 -13.57
C GLN A 140 0.99 -0.71 -13.64
N ILE A 141 2.29 -0.74 -13.96
CA ILE A 141 3.09 -1.98 -13.95
C ILE A 141 3.17 -2.57 -12.53
N PHE A 142 3.19 -1.71 -11.51
CA PHE A 142 3.30 -2.11 -10.10
C PHE A 142 1.95 -2.22 -9.39
N ASP A 143 0.88 -1.71 -9.98
CA ASP A 143 -0.46 -1.79 -9.42
C ASP A 143 -1.04 -3.20 -9.65
N MET A 144 -0.78 -4.09 -8.69
CA MET A 144 -1.22 -5.50 -8.71
C MET A 144 -2.75 -5.68 -8.64
N ASN A 145 -3.53 -4.60 -8.51
CA ASN A 145 -4.99 -4.64 -8.65
C ASN A 145 -5.46 -4.53 -10.11
N SER A 146 -4.53 -4.34 -11.05
CA SER A 146 -4.81 -4.07 -12.47
C SER A 146 -4.73 -5.34 -13.33
N HIS A 147 -5.39 -6.42 -12.94
CA HIS A 147 -5.71 -7.49 -13.89
C HIS A 147 -7.21 -7.84 -13.80
N PRO A 148 -7.90 -7.95 -14.95
CA PRO A 148 -9.28 -8.47 -15.00
C PRO A 148 -9.38 -9.93 -14.55
#